data_AF-A0A316NTU5-F1
#
_entry.id   AF-A0A316NTU5-F1
#
_cell.length_a   1.000
_cell.length_b   1.000
_cell.length_c   1.000
_cell.angle_alpha   90.00
_cell.angle_beta   90.00
_cell.angle_gamma   90.00
#
_symmetry.space_group_name_H-M   'P 1'
#
loop_
_entity.id
_entity.type
_entity.pdbx_description
1 polymer ?
#
loop_
_entity_poly.entity_id
_entity_poly.type
_entity_poly.pdbx_seq_one_letter_code
_entity_poly.pdbx_strand_id
1 'polypeptide(L)' 'MSDIFDKIELHDCPFCGGAGLLEEEQGWCWYAMCVDCGSQTAAFSYKTPEEREQAAHEAALVWNLGKIVRANPNE' A
#
# COMPACT_ATOMS: atom_id res chain seq x y z
N MET A 1 17.82 -10.75 -9.02
CA MET A 1 16.36 -10.52 -9.07
C MET A 1 16.13 -9.44 -8.04
N SER A 2 16.06 -8.17 -8.44
CA SER A 2 15.80 -7.08 -7.50
C SER A 2 14.35 -7.18 -7.08
N ASP A 3 14.10 -7.40 -5.80
CA ASP A 3 12.76 -7.48 -5.25
C ASP A 3 12.09 -6.10 -5.35
N ILE A 4 10.79 -6.05 -5.68
CA ILE A 4 10.04 -4.79 -5.83
C ILE A 4 10.17 -3.93 -4.56
N PHE A 5 10.28 -4.57 -3.40
CA PHE A 5 10.49 -3.94 -2.10
C PHE A 5 11.80 -3.15 -1.98
N ASP A 6 12.86 -3.53 -2.70
CA ASP A 6 14.14 -2.79 -2.66
C ASP A 6 14.06 -1.44 -3.39
N LYS A 7 13.04 -1.24 -4.23
CA LYS A 7 12.84 -0.05 -5.06
C LYS A 7 11.82 0.94 -4.49
N ILE A 8 11.11 0.56 -3.45
CA ILE A 8 9.98 1.32 -2.90
C ILE A 8 10.28 1.70 -1.46
N GLU A 9 10.35 3.01 -1.21
CA GLU A 9 10.37 3.55 0.15
C GLU A 9 8.94 3.79 0.62
N LEU A 10 8.52 3.07 1.66
CA LEU A 10 7.22 3.23 2.30
C LEU A 10 7.40 3.96 3.63
N HIS A 11 6.68 5.06 3.81
CA HIS A 11 6.70 5.82 5.07
C HIS A 11 5.89 5.13 6.18
N ASP A 12 6.10 5.58 7.42
CA ASP A 12 5.22 5.26 8.53
C ASP A 12 3.77 5.66 8.23
N CYS A 13 2.83 5.06 8.98
CA CYS A 13 1.42 5.30 8.82
C CYS A 13 1.11 6.80 8.90
N PRO A 14 0.51 7.38 7.84
CA PRO A 14 0.25 8.82 7.79
C PRO A 14 -0.80 9.29 8.80
N PHE A 15 -1.48 8.35 9.47
CA PHE A 15 -2.46 8.64 10.51
C PHE A 15 -1.91 8.51 11.93
N CYS A 16 -1.36 7.34 12.29
CA CYS A 16 -0.95 7.06 13.66
C CYS A 16 0.57 7.03 13.87
N GLY A 17 1.38 7.11 12.82
CA GLY A 17 2.84 6.94 12.88
C GLY A 17 3.30 5.49 13.16
N GLY A 18 2.38 4.52 13.15
CA GLY A 18 2.70 3.10 13.25
C GLY A 18 3.32 2.55 11.97
N ALA A 19 3.73 1.28 11.95
CA ALA A 19 4.39 0.70 10.79
C ALA A 19 3.44 0.61 9.58
N GLY A 20 3.90 1.09 8.42
CA GLY A 20 3.26 0.84 7.13
C GLY A 20 3.76 -0.46 6.51
N LEU A 21 2.87 -1.21 5.89
CA LEU A 21 3.19 -2.45 5.17
C LEU A 21 2.65 -2.33 3.74
N LEU A 22 3.48 -2.65 2.76
CA LEU A 22 3.09 -2.80 1.36
C LEU A 22 2.88 -4.28 1.07
N GLU A 23 1.69 -4.65 0.62
CA GLU A 23 1.27 -6.05 0.47
C GLU A 23 0.76 -6.35 -0.94
N GLU A 24 1.16 -7.50 -1.48
CA GLU A 24 0.66 -8.05 -2.74
C GLU A 24 -0.45 -9.06 -2.46
N GLU A 25 -1.67 -8.78 -2.89
CA GLU A 25 -2.75 -9.74 -2.75
C GLU A 25 -2.74 -10.72 -3.92
N GLN A 26 -2.30 -11.96 -3.66
CA GLN A 26 -2.46 -13.14 -4.53
C GLN A 26 -2.10 -12.91 -6.02
N GLY A 27 -1.19 -12.00 -6.31
CA GLY A 27 -0.74 -11.74 -7.69
C GLY A 27 -1.72 -10.94 -8.56
N TRP A 28 -2.64 -10.16 -7.99
CA TRP A 28 -3.58 -9.34 -8.77
C TRP A 28 -3.71 -7.88 -8.32
N CYS A 29 -3.31 -7.53 -7.09
CA CYS A 29 -3.25 -6.13 -6.67
C CYS A 29 -2.20 -5.85 -5.59
N TRP A 30 -1.88 -4.57 -5.43
CA TRP A 30 -1.09 -4.03 -4.33
C TRP A 30 -1.91 -3.05 -3.49
N TYR A 31 -1.62 -3.01 -2.19
CA TYR A 31 -2.12 -1.98 -1.29
C TYR A 31 -1.14 -1.78 -0.15
N ALA A 32 -1.23 -0.62 0.51
CA ALA A 32 -0.53 -0.39 1.77
C ALA A 32 -1.51 -0.37 2.94
N MET A 33 -1.11 -0.88 4.09
CA MET A 33 -1.91 -0.88 5.31
C MET A 33 -1.09 -0.66 6.58
N CYS A 34 -1.75 -0.22 7.65
CA CYS A 34 -1.20 -0.16 9.00
C CYS A 34 -1.87 -1.22 9.87
N VAL A 35 -1.08 -2.09 10.47
CA VAL A 35 -1.56 -3.13 11.40
C VAL A 35 -2.03 -2.57 12.74
N ASP A 36 -1.55 -1.39 13.14
CA ASP A 36 -1.89 -0.79 14.43
C ASP A 36 -3.27 -0.11 14.43
N CYS A 37 -3.61 0.59 13.33
CA CYS A 37 -4.83 1.40 13.25
C CYS A 37 -5.80 1.01 12.13
N GLY A 38 -5.45 0.01 11.30
CA GLY A 38 -6.29 -0.46 10.19
C GLY A 38 -6.44 0.52 9.03
N SER A 39 -5.66 1.61 8.99
CA SER A 39 -5.65 2.51 7.83
C SER A 39 -5.08 1.78 6.62
N GLN A 40 -5.68 1.94 5.45
CA GLN A 40 -5.22 1.29 4.23
C GLN A 40 -5.41 2.17 2.99
N THR A 41 -4.72 1.90 1.90
CA THR A 41 -5.01 2.52 0.60
C THR A 41 -6.19 1.81 -0.09
N ALA A 42 -6.65 2.36 -1.22
CA ALA A 42 -7.36 1.54 -2.19
C ALA A 42 -6.43 0.43 -2.73
N ALA A 43 -7.02 -0.63 -3.27
CA ALA A 43 -6.28 -1.68 -3.97
C ALA A 43 -5.96 -1.25 -5.42
N PHE A 44 -4.72 -1.43 -5.83
CA PHE A 44 -4.21 -1.12 -7.17
C PHE A 44 -4.02 -2.43 -7.94
N SER A 45 -4.97 -2.74 -8.81
CA SER A 45 -4.97 -4.00 -9.56
C SER A 45 -4.08 -3.93 -10.81
N TYR A 46 -3.53 -5.08 -11.19
CA TYR A 46 -2.74 -5.27 -12.40
C TYR A 46 -3.09 -6.60 -13.04
N LYS A 47 -2.76 -6.73 -14.33
CA LYS A 47 -3.00 -7.96 -15.12
C LYS A 47 -1.72 -8.50 -15.74
N THR A 48 -0.69 -7.67 -15.89
CA THR A 48 0.60 -8.09 -16.45
C THR A 48 1.75 -7.91 -15.45
N PRO A 49 2.88 -8.63 -15.66
CA PRO A 49 4.08 -8.45 -14.84
C PRO A 49 4.64 -7.02 -14.86
N GLU A 50 4.48 -6.29 -15.97
CA GLU A 50 4.93 -4.90 -16.09
C GLU A 50 4.06 -3.96 -15.25
N GLU A 51 2.74 -4.18 -15.27
CA GLU A 51 1.78 -3.40 -14.47
C GLU A 51 1.94 -3.66 -12.96
N ARG A 52 2.45 -4.84 -12.58
CA ARG A 52 2.68 -5.22 -11.17
C ARG A 52 3.59 -4.24 -10.44
N GLU A 53 4.69 -3.83 -11.05
CA GLU A 53 5.63 -2.87 -10.44
C GLU A 53 4.99 -1.48 -10.35
N GLN A 54 4.27 -1.05 -11.39
CA GLN A 54 3.55 0.21 -11.40
C GLN A 54 2.50 0.27 -10.29
N ALA A 55 1.71 -0.79 -10.11
CA ALA A 55 0.69 -0.87 -9.06
C ALA A 55 1.30 -0.79 -7.64
N ALA A 56 2.45 -1.42 -7.42
CA ALA A 56 3.18 -1.31 -6.15
C ALA A 56 3.63 0.13 -5.88
N HIS A 57 4.20 0.81 -6.89
CA HIS A 57 4.60 2.22 -6.78
C HIS A 57 3.41 3.14 -6.52
N GLU A 58 2.27 2.90 -7.17
CA GLU A 58 1.06 3.69 -6.96
C GLU A 58 0.52 3.54 -5.54
N ALA A 59 0.44 2.30 -5.03
CA ALA A 59 0.04 2.02 -3.66
C ALA A 59 0.94 2.74 -2.64
N ALA A 60 2.26 2.66 -2.80
CA ALA A 60 3.20 3.35 -1.92
C ALA A 60 3.11 4.88 -2.06
N LEU A 61 2.93 5.40 -3.28
CA LEU A 61 2.79 6.83 -3.52
C LEU A 61 1.55 7.40 -2.81
N VAL A 62 0.38 6.77 -2.96
CA VAL A 62 -0.82 7.27 -2.30
C VAL A 62 -0.74 7.16 -0.78
N TRP A 63 -0.08 6.11 -0.27
CA TRP A 63 0.22 5.97 1.16
C TRP A 63 1.10 7.11 1.67
N ASN A 64 2.23 7.37 1.01
CA ASN A 64 3.19 8.41 1.38
C ASN A 64 2.59 9.81 1.27
N LEU A 65 1.60 10.00 0.40
CA LEU A 65 0.81 11.24 0.28
C LEU A 65 -0.29 11.37 1.35
N GLY A 66 -0.48 10.37 2.21
CA GLY A 66 -1.51 10.36 3.25
C GLY A 66 -2.92 10.07 2.76
N LYS A 67 -3.09 9.54 1.54
CA LYS A 67 -4.39 9.19 0.96
C LYS A 67 -4.81 7.79 1.40
N ILE A 68 -5.35 7.72 2.61
CA ILE A 68 -5.79 6.47 3.25
C ILE A 68 -7.30 6.43 3.45
N VAL A 69 -7.84 5.22 3.48
CA VAL A 69 -9.18 4.84 3.89
C VAL A 69 -9.10 4.26 5.30
N ARG A 70 -10.08 4.59 6.15
CA ARG A 70 -10.21 4.06 7.50
C ARG A 70 -11.63 3.56 7.69
N ALA A 71 -11.79 2.40 8.31
CA ALA A 71 -13.08 2.01 8.84
C ALA A 71 -13.29 2.76 10.17
N ASN A 72 -14.18 3.76 10.19
CA ASN A 72 -14.70 4.24 11.46
C ASN A 72 -15.76 3.24 11.93
N PRO A 73 -15.69 2.72 13.17
CA PRO A 73 -16.70 1.79 13.67
C PRO A 73 -18.13 2.38 13.77
N ASN A 74 -18.31 3.67 13.48
CA ASN A 74 -19.58 4.40 13.55
C ASN A 74 -20.10 4.86 12.17
N GLU A 75 -19.48 4.43 11.07
CA GLU A 75 -19.99 4.60 9.69
C GLU A 75 -20.72 3.35 9.19
#